data_AF-B7G8Y0-F1
#
_entry.id   AF-B7G8Y0-F1
#
_cell.length_a   1.000
_cell.length_b   1.000
_cell.length_c   1.000
_cell.angle_alpha   90.00
_cell.angle_beta   90.00
_cell.angle_gamma   90.00
#
_symmetry.space_group_name_H-M   'P 1'
#
loop_
_entity.id
_entity.type
_entity.pdbx_description
1 polymer ?
#
loop_
_entity_poly.entity_id
_entity_poly.type
_entity_poly.pdbx_seq_one_letter_code
_entity_poly.pdbx_strand_id
1 'polypeptide(L)'
;MKFVLASTLTFTAVHAFAPLAPRCGKPFVVPTKTVLADDKGGMFFASSDETQTPEATKTTKDDQSLEEEVEAMVQKALKKNKIISNLRSERGNEYAPWMGITENDENEIRKIMRDKAEVRRRRRDEELTVRGALLKDSTVQELSGTGLKSKVVDGTSVELEWSTGGETSTKGFIIKRRAAKQPDFEVLASYETYGPLVSKGVEGGDYRYLDENVGYGSWFYRITECEESGLENDMSQCLVDVETDEEQRGAVLAAGAMALAAVAAVVAGSLLDPVQY
;
A
#
# COMPACT_ATOMS: atom_id res chain seq x y z
N MET A 1 2.87 -28.98 58.16
CA MET A 1 4.27 -28.53 57.94
C MET A 1 4.37 -28.08 56.49
N LYS A 2 4.10 -26.81 56.16
CA LYS A 2 4.99 -25.62 56.07
C LYS A 2 6.08 -25.68 54.97
N PHE A 3 6.16 -24.56 54.21
CA PHE A 3 7.06 -24.10 53.12
C PHE A 3 6.40 -24.20 51.72
N VAL A 4 5.82 -23.16 51.09
CA VAL A 4 6.16 -21.72 50.85
C VAL A 4 7.49 -21.53 50.12
N LEU A 5 7.41 -21.18 48.82
CA LEU A 5 8.19 -20.11 48.19
C LEU A 5 7.60 -19.77 46.81
N ALA A 6 6.98 -18.60 46.73
CA ALA A 6 6.60 -17.92 45.49
C ALA A 6 7.81 -17.11 44.97
N SER A 7 8.07 -17.17 43.68
CA SER A 7 9.11 -16.38 43.02
C SER A 7 8.48 -15.45 41.99
N THR A 8 8.18 -14.23 42.43
CA THR A 8 7.81 -13.07 41.61
C THR A 8 9.04 -12.49 40.92
N LEU A 9 9.07 -12.50 39.59
CA LEU A 9 10.05 -11.78 38.77
C LEU A 9 9.34 -10.57 38.13
N THR A 10 9.60 -9.40 38.69
CA THR A 10 9.24 -8.09 38.14
C THR A 10 10.34 -7.62 37.19
N PHE A 11 10.02 -7.44 35.90
CA PHE A 11 10.89 -6.77 34.94
C PHE A 11 10.43 -5.31 34.77
N THR A 12 11.19 -4.39 35.31
CA THR A 12 11.12 -2.95 35.03
C THR A 12 12.02 -2.64 33.83
N ALA A 13 11.44 -2.22 32.71
CA ALA A 13 12.17 -1.62 31.60
C ALA A 13 11.67 -0.19 31.41
N VAL A 14 12.49 0.76 31.86
CA VAL A 14 12.36 2.20 31.60
C VAL A 14 13.04 2.46 30.25
N HIS A 15 12.31 2.91 29.24
CA HIS A 15 12.87 3.56 28.06
C HIS A 15 12.29 4.96 27.95
N ALA A 16 13.20 5.92 28.03
CA ALA A 16 12.92 7.35 27.96
C ALA A 16 12.49 7.73 26.53
N PHE A 17 11.29 8.27 26.40
CA PHE A 17 10.80 8.91 25.18
C PHE A 17 10.91 10.42 25.37
N ALA A 18 11.73 11.07 24.54
CA ALA A 18 11.89 12.52 24.53
C ALA A 18 10.70 13.17 23.80
N PRO A 19 10.03 14.19 24.38
CA PRO A 19 8.94 14.89 23.69
C PRO A 19 9.48 15.96 22.72
N LEU A 20 9.10 15.84 21.44
CA LEU A 20 9.19 16.92 20.45
C LEU A 20 8.11 17.97 20.72
N ALA A 21 8.55 19.22 20.88
CA ALA A 21 7.71 20.35 21.22
C ALA A 21 6.66 20.70 20.14
N PRO A 22 5.43 21.09 20.53
CA PRO A 22 4.45 21.66 19.61
C PRO A 22 4.80 23.14 19.31
N ARG A 23 5.10 23.46 18.05
CA ARG A 23 5.22 24.85 17.60
C ARG A 23 3.83 25.46 17.45
N CYS A 24 3.54 26.37 18.38
CA CYS A 24 2.43 27.29 18.39
C CYS A 24 2.39 28.17 17.12
N GLY A 25 1.17 28.48 16.67
CA GLY A 25 0.86 29.10 15.40
C GLY A 25 1.32 30.55 15.23
N LYS A 26 1.45 30.94 13.95
CA LYS A 26 1.33 32.32 13.50
C LYS A 26 0.39 32.34 12.29
N PRO A 27 -0.52 33.33 12.18
CA PRO A 27 -1.40 33.46 11.02
C PRO A 27 -0.59 33.80 9.77
N PHE A 28 -0.81 33.03 8.71
CA PHE A 28 -0.27 33.29 7.39
C PHE A 28 -1.04 34.47 6.77
N VAL A 29 -0.50 35.68 6.94
CA VAL A 29 -0.94 36.89 6.25
C VAL A 29 -0.39 36.84 4.83
N VAL A 30 -1.30 36.87 3.85
CA VAL A 30 -0.97 36.99 2.42
C VAL A 30 -0.53 38.43 2.13
N PRO A 31 0.70 38.69 1.67
CA PRO A 31 1.05 40.00 1.16
C PRO A 31 0.67 40.10 -0.32
N THR A 32 -0.42 40.82 -0.58
CA THR A 32 -0.70 41.43 -1.88
C THR A 32 0.45 42.37 -2.22
N LYS A 33 1.17 42.12 -3.33
CA LYS A 33 2.01 43.14 -3.96
C LYS A 33 1.61 43.35 -5.40
N THR A 34 1.13 44.57 -5.59
CA THR A 34 0.92 45.29 -6.82
C THR A 34 2.19 45.36 -7.67
N VAL A 35 1.95 45.33 -8.98
CA VAL A 35 2.79 45.65 -10.13
C VAL A 35 3.79 46.79 -9.89
N LEU A 36 5.05 46.60 -10.32
CA LEU A 36 5.87 47.63 -10.97
C LEU A 36 7.06 46.97 -11.71
N ALA A 37 7.47 47.65 -12.78
CA ALA A 37 8.17 47.17 -13.96
C ALA A 37 9.70 47.11 -13.86
N ASP A 38 10.29 46.49 -14.89
CA ASP A 38 11.65 46.61 -15.42
C ASP A 38 12.84 46.39 -14.47
N ASP A 39 13.61 45.31 -14.70
CA ASP A 39 14.95 45.47 -15.31
C ASP A 39 15.53 44.13 -15.80
N LYS A 40 16.41 44.26 -16.77
CA LYS A 40 16.98 43.28 -17.69
C LYS A 40 17.86 42.23 -17.00
N GLY A 41 17.63 40.97 -17.35
CA GLY A 41 18.51 39.84 -17.04
C GLY A 41 18.18 38.66 -17.92
N GLY A 42 18.51 38.76 -19.22
CA GLY A 42 18.23 37.73 -20.21
C GLY A 42 18.95 36.42 -19.88
N MET A 43 18.20 35.44 -19.38
CA MET A 43 18.62 34.04 -19.39
C MET A 43 18.49 33.52 -20.81
N PHE A 44 19.64 33.18 -21.40
CA PHE A 44 19.77 32.41 -22.62
C PHE A 44 19.16 31.01 -22.41
N PHE A 45 17.94 30.82 -22.91
CA PHE A 45 17.45 29.50 -23.31
C PHE A 45 16.87 29.66 -24.72
N ALA A 46 17.67 29.27 -25.70
CA ALA A 46 17.26 29.23 -27.09
C ALA A 46 16.16 28.18 -27.24
N SER A 47 14.95 28.65 -27.55
CA SER A 47 13.93 27.87 -28.24
C SER A 47 14.38 27.68 -29.67
N SER A 48 14.41 26.43 -30.13
CA SER A 48 14.36 26.10 -31.55
C SER A 48 13.37 24.97 -31.66
N ASP A 49 12.20 25.36 -32.16
CA ASP A 49 11.04 24.55 -32.47
C ASP A 49 11.36 23.78 -33.77
N GLU A 50 11.53 22.46 -33.67
CA GLU A 50 11.35 21.55 -34.81
C GLU A 50 10.56 20.33 -34.35
N THR A 51 9.29 20.39 -34.72
CA THR A 51 8.34 19.31 -34.99
C THR A 51 8.99 17.94 -35.23
N GLN A 52 8.89 17.03 -34.26
CA GLN A 52 8.91 15.59 -34.49
C GLN A 52 7.66 14.95 -33.88
N THR A 53 6.86 14.44 -34.80
CA THR A 53 5.72 13.53 -34.67
C THR A 53 6.00 12.41 -33.64
N PRO A 54 5.08 12.12 -32.71
CA PRO A 54 5.20 10.95 -31.86
C PRO A 54 4.79 9.70 -32.65
N GLU A 55 5.73 9.11 -33.39
CA GLU A 55 5.54 7.74 -33.87
C GLU A 55 5.57 6.78 -32.68
N ALA A 56 4.40 6.19 -32.45
CA ALA A 56 4.18 5.11 -31.53
C ALA A 56 4.97 3.87 -31.98
N THR A 57 6.14 3.64 -31.37
CA THR A 57 6.74 2.30 -31.28
C THR A 57 6.32 1.69 -29.93
N LYS A 58 5.04 1.29 -29.85
CA LYS A 58 4.50 0.44 -28.78
C LYS A 58 4.14 -0.91 -29.39
N THR A 59 5.15 -1.77 -29.54
CA THR A 59 5.14 -3.22 -29.83
C THR A 59 6.57 -3.49 -30.29
N THR A 60 7.50 -4.12 -29.57
CA THR A 60 7.46 -5.33 -28.73
C THR A 60 8.62 -5.24 -27.73
N LYS A 61 8.35 -5.19 -26.43
CA LYS A 61 9.37 -5.32 -25.35
C LYS A 61 9.05 -6.46 -24.39
N ASP A 62 8.14 -7.36 -24.77
CA ASP A 62 7.63 -8.40 -23.88
C ASP A 62 8.38 -9.74 -23.99
N ASP A 63 9.31 -9.85 -24.94
CA ASP A 63 10.12 -11.06 -25.15
C ASP A 63 11.61 -10.87 -24.80
N GLN A 64 11.96 -9.91 -23.94
CA GLN A 64 13.28 -10.00 -23.32
C GLN A 64 13.25 -11.21 -22.37
N SER A 65 14.03 -12.23 -22.69
CA SER A 65 14.12 -13.42 -21.84
C SER A 65 14.55 -13.00 -20.44
N LEU A 66 14.15 -13.77 -19.43
CA LEU A 66 14.51 -13.50 -18.03
C LEU A 66 16.02 -13.29 -17.87
N GLU A 67 16.80 -14.02 -18.67
CA GLU A 67 18.26 -13.95 -18.68
C GLU A 67 18.78 -12.64 -19.28
N GLU A 68 18.20 -12.13 -20.38
CA GLU A 68 18.61 -10.86 -21.00
C GLU A 68 18.31 -9.65 -20.09
N GLU A 69 17.15 -9.66 -19.41
CA GLU A 69 16.78 -8.62 -18.44
C GLU A 69 17.72 -8.64 -17.22
N VAL A 70 18.05 -9.83 -16.73
CA VAL A 70 18.99 -10.03 -15.62
C VAL A 70 20.39 -9.57 -16.01
N GLU A 71 20.90 -9.95 -17.17
CA GLU A 71 22.21 -9.53 -17.66
C GLU A 71 22.28 -8.01 -17.87
N ALA A 72 21.23 -7.39 -18.41
CA ALA A 72 21.16 -5.94 -18.55
C ALA A 72 21.15 -5.23 -17.18
N MET A 73 20.47 -5.79 -16.16
CA MET A 73 20.50 -5.28 -14.78
C MET A 73 21.86 -5.47 -14.11
N VAL A 74 22.49 -6.63 -14.31
CA VAL A 74 23.83 -6.95 -13.81
C VAL A 74 24.86 -6.01 -14.44
N GLN A 75 24.85 -5.83 -15.76
CA GLN A 75 25.74 -4.88 -16.44
C GLN A 75 25.53 -3.44 -15.95
N LYS A 76 24.28 -3.03 -15.68
CA LYS A 76 23.99 -1.71 -15.09
C LYS A 76 24.55 -1.60 -13.67
N ALA A 77 24.47 -2.65 -12.85
CA ALA A 77 25.04 -2.67 -11.50
C ALA A 77 26.57 -2.64 -11.53
N LEU A 78 27.20 -3.46 -12.38
CA LEU A 78 28.65 -3.47 -12.59
C LEU A 78 29.15 -2.13 -13.13
N LYS A 79 28.42 -1.50 -14.07
CA LYS A 79 28.73 -0.14 -14.57
C LYS A 79 28.64 0.91 -13.46
N LYS A 80 27.59 0.89 -12.64
CA LYS A 80 27.45 1.81 -11.50
C LYS A 80 28.57 1.63 -10.48
N ASN A 81 28.92 0.38 -10.18
CA ASN A 81 29.97 0.08 -9.22
C ASN A 81 31.36 0.46 -9.77
N LYS A 82 31.61 0.25 -11.07
CA LYS A 82 32.83 0.70 -11.76
C LYS A 82 32.99 2.23 -11.78
N ILE A 83 31.89 2.98 -11.87
CA ILE A 83 31.92 4.45 -11.78
C ILE A 83 32.34 4.88 -10.36
N ILE A 84 31.85 4.19 -9.33
CA ILE A 84 32.17 4.48 -7.93
C ILE A 84 33.61 4.08 -7.60
N SER A 85 34.09 2.94 -8.12
CA SER A 85 35.46 2.47 -7.89
C SER A 85 36.50 3.31 -8.64
N ASN A 86 36.13 3.93 -9.77
CA ASN A 86 37.01 4.81 -10.55
C ASN A 86 37.02 6.27 -10.07
N LEU A 87 36.42 6.58 -8.92
CA LEU A 87 36.65 7.87 -8.26
C LEU A 87 38.09 7.91 -7.75
N ARG A 88 38.92 8.76 -8.38
CA ARG A 88 40.31 9.01 -7.97
C ARG A 88 40.43 10.36 -7.27
N SER A 89 41.24 10.39 -6.22
CA SER A 89 41.67 11.62 -5.56
C SER A 89 42.61 12.41 -6.49
N GLU A 90 42.78 13.71 -6.24
CA GLU A 90 43.72 14.59 -6.98
C GLU A 90 45.17 14.05 -7.00
N ARG A 91 45.53 13.22 -6.03
CA ARG A 91 46.85 12.56 -5.95
C ARG A 91 46.93 11.23 -6.71
N GLY A 92 45.89 10.86 -7.47
CA GLY A 92 45.83 9.62 -8.25
C GLY A 92 45.47 8.36 -7.47
N ASN A 93 45.28 8.45 -6.15
CA ASN A 93 44.87 7.32 -5.32
C ASN A 93 43.37 7.02 -5.50
N GLU A 94 43.04 5.74 -5.65
CA GLU A 94 41.66 5.26 -5.72
C GLU A 94 40.96 5.50 -4.38
N TYR A 95 39.77 6.09 -4.42
CA TYR A 95 39.05 6.50 -3.22
C TYR A 95 38.56 5.30 -2.39
N ALA A 96 38.29 4.16 -3.03
CA ALA A 96 37.83 2.94 -2.36
C ALA A 96 38.41 1.66 -2.98
N PRO A 97 39.68 1.32 -2.67
CA PRO A 97 40.32 0.09 -3.17
C PRO A 97 39.65 -1.19 -2.67
N TRP A 98 38.96 -1.09 -1.53
CA TRP A 98 38.19 -2.15 -0.87
C TRP A 98 36.81 -2.41 -1.52
N MET A 99 36.42 -1.60 -2.52
CA MET A 99 35.19 -1.77 -3.31
C MET A 99 35.44 -2.52 -4.63
N GLY A 100 36.62 -3.11 -4.82
CA GLY A 100 36.92 -3.96 -5.97
C GLY A 100 36.02 -5.19 -5.96
N ILE A 101 35.19 -5.35 -7.00
CA ILE A 101 34.30 -6.50 -7.15
C ILE A 101 35.16 -7.73 -7.43
N THR A 102 35.06 -8.74 -6.57
CA THR A 102 35.64 -10.05 -6.82
C THR A 102 34.69 -10.89 -7.68
N GLU A 103 35.20 -11.96 -8.30
CA GLU A 103 34.37 -12.89 -9.09
C GLU A 103 33.22 -13.50 -8.25
N ASN A 104 33.42 -13.65 -6.93
CA ASN A 104 32.37 -14.08 -6.01
C ASN A 104 31.23 -13.05 -5.89
N ASP A 105 31.58 -11.76 -5.79
CA ASP A 105 30.62 -10.66 -5.68
C ASP A 105 29.80 -10.52 -6.99
N GLU A 106 30.40 -10.77 -8.16
CA GLU A 106 29.66 -10.78 -9.43
C GLU A 106 28.58 -11.86 -9.47
N ASN A 107 28.88 -13.05 -8.96
CA ASN A 107 27.95 -14.16 -8.89
C ASN A 107 26.81 -13.89 -7.89
N GLU A 108 27.12 -13.27 -6.76
CA GLU A 108 26.11 -12.81 -5.80
C GLU A 108 25.21 -11.72 -6.40
N ILE A 109 25.79 -10.75 -7.13
CA ILE A 109 25.03 -9.72 -7.85
C ILE A 109 24.11 -10.36 -8.90
N ARG A 110 24.57 -11.36 -9.65
CA ARG A 110 23.73 -12.10 -10.62
C ARG A 110 22.57 -12.82 -9.93
N LYS A 111 22.81 -13.47 -8.81
CA LYS A 111 21.77 -14.15 -8.02
C LYS A 111 20.72 -13.16 -7.52
N ILE A 112 21.15 -12.07 -6.88
CA ILE A 112 20.25 -11.03 -6.38
C ILE A 112 19.44 -10.40 -7.52
N MET A 113 20.04 -10.19 -8.70
CA MET A 113 19.32 -9.63 -9.85
C MET A 113 18.35 -10.62 -10.49
N ARG A 114 18.67 -11.92 -10.51
CA ARG A 114 17.75 -12.98 -10.92
C ARG A 114 16.55 -13.04 -9.98
N ASP A 115 16.78 -13.12 -8.68
CA ASP A 115 15.72 -13.14 -7.67
C ASP A 115 14.84 -11.88 -7.79
N LYS A 116 15.46 -10.71 -8.01
CA LYS A 116 14.75 -9.44 -8.21
C LYS A 116 13.95 -9.39 -9.52
N ALA A 117 14.45 -10.01 -10.59
CA ALA A 117 13.72 -10.12 -11.86
C ALA A 117 12.51 -11.05 -11.71
N GLU A 118 12.70 -12.18 -11.05
CA GLU A 118 11.64 -13.15 -10.76
C GLU A 118 10.52 -12.54 -9.92
N VAL A 119 10.86 -11.81 -8.85
CA VAL A 119 9.87 -11.11 -8.01
C VAL A 119 9.10 -10.06 -8.81
N ARG A 120 9.75 -9.33 -9.72
CA ARG A 120 9.04 -8.35 -10.58
C ARG A 120 8.12 -9.01 -11.59
N ARG A 121 8.53 -10.13 -12.18
CA ARG A 121 7.68 -10.91 -13.10
C ARG A 121 6.48 -11.45 -12.35
N ARG A 122 6.72 -12.10 -11.21
CA ARG A 122 5.64 -12.59 -10.34
C ARG A 122 4.65 -11.50 -9.98
N ARG A 123 5.13 -10.30 -9.58
CA ARG A 123 4.25 -9.16 -9.28
C ARG A 123 3.46 -8.70 -10.51
N ARG A 124 4.10 -8.65 -11.68
CA ARG A 124 3.42 -8.28 -12.93
C ARG A 124 2.36 -9.31 -13.31
N ASP A 125 2.64 -10.59 -13.11
CA ASP A 125 1.70 -11.69 -13.39
C ASP A 125 0.51 -11.64 -12.42
N GLU A 126 0.76 -11.35 -11.14
CA GLU A 126 -0.28 -11.09 -10.14
C GLU A 126 -1.13 -9.85 -10.50
N GLU A 127 -0.50 -8.76 -10.98
CA GLU A 127 -1.21 -7.57 -11.50
C GLU A 127 -2.01 -7.89 -12.77
N LEU A 128 -1.50 -8.74 -13.68
CA LEU A 128 -2.19 -9.15 -14.91
C LEU A 128 -3.44 -10.02 -14.66
N THR A 129 -3.49 -10.75 -13.54
CA THR A 129 -4.71 -11.48 -13.15
C THR A 129 -5.86 -10.55 -12.76
N VAL A 130 -5.55 -9.29 -12.42
CA VAL A 130 -6.51 -8.26 -12.07
C VAL A 130 -6.94 -7.50 -13.32
N ARG A 131 -8.25 -7.38 -13.55
CA ARG A 131 -8.78 -6.70 -14.73
C ARG A 131 -9.34 -5.31 -14.41
N GLY A 132 -9.13 -4.38 -15.33
CA GLY A 132 -9.76 -3.05 -15.35
C GLY A 132 -9.36 -2.10 -14.21
N ALA A 133 -10.31 -1.57 -13.45
CA ALA A 133 -10.06 -0.46 -12.51
C ALA A 133 -9.04 -0.82 -11.42
N LEU A 134 -9.06 -2.08 -10.96
CA LEU A 134 -8.16 -2.59 -9.93
C LEU A 134 -6.72 -2.83 -10.44
N LEU A 135 -6.47 -2.85 -11.75
CA LEU A 135 -5.14 -3.11 -12.34
C LEU A 135 -4.10 -2.05 -11.94
N LYS A 136 -4.53 -0.81 -11.70
CA LYS A 136 -3.60 0.31 -11.44
C LYS A 136 -3.30 0.52 -9.97
N ASP A 137 -4.24 0.19 -9.07
CA ASP A 137 -4.21 0.60 -7.66
C ASP A 137 -4.64 -0.52 -6.69
N SER A 138 -4.41 -1.79 -7.04
CA SER A 138 -4.85 -2.95 -6.23
C SER A 138 -4.44 -2.85 -4.76
N THR A 139 -3.17 -2.53 -4.48
CA THR A 139 -2.65 -2.41 -3.11
C THR A 139 -3.28 -1.24 -2.35
N VAL A 140 -3.59 -0.14 -3.03
CA VAL A 140 -4.22 1.03 -2.40
C VAL A 140 -5.66 0.72 -2.07
N GLN A 141 -6.40 0.07 -2.97
CA GLN A 141 -7.80 -0.30 -2.73
C GLN A 141 -7.93 -1.33 -1.61
N GLU A 142 -7.04 -2.33 -1.56
CA GLU A 142 -7.01 -3.32 -0.47
C GLU A 142 -6.86 -2.68 0.92
N LEU A 143 -6.03 -1.64 1.03
CA LEU A 143 -5.75 -0.96 2.30
C LEU A 143 -6.81 0.10 2.66
N SER A 144 -7.40 0.75 1.65
CA SER A 144 -8.31 1.89 1.83
C SER A 144 -9.79 1.52 1.77
N GLY A 145 -10.15 0.33 1.26
CA GLY A 145 -11.55 -0.08 1.09
C GLY A 145 -12.32 0.85 0.14
N THR A 146 -11.64 1.55 -0.78
CA THR A 146 -12.30 2.51 -1.67
C THR A 146 -13.31 1.79 -2.58
N GLY A 147 -14.59 2.08 -2.37
CA GLY A 147 -15.70 1.54 -3.16
C GLY A 147 -16.30 0.23 -2.62
N LEU A 148 -15.66 -0.44 -1.66
CA LEU A 148 -16.21 -1.63 -0.98
C LEU A 148 -16.09 -1.46 0.53
N LYS A 149 -17.23 -1.29 1.19
CA LYS A 149 -17.32 -1.27 2.65
C LYS A 149 -17.57 -2.69 3.15
N SER A 150 -16.85 -3.07 4.19
CA SER A 150 -17.04 -4.32 4.90
C SER A 150 -17.39 -4.05 6.35
N LYS A 151 -18.27 -4.88 6.91
CA LYS A 151 -18.63 -4.86 8.32
C LYS A 151 -18.72 -6.29 8.83
N VAL A 152 -17.90 -6.61 9.83
CA VAL A 152 -18.02 -7.86 10.58
C VAL A 152 -19.20 -7.71 11.55
N VAL A 153 -20.19 -8.61 11.48
CA VAL A 153 -21.42 -8.51 12.29
C VAL A 153 -21.34 -9.41 13.53
N ASP A 154 -21.20 -10.72 13.35
CA ASP A 154 -21.27 -11.70 14.45
C ASP A 154 -19.98 -12.51 14.64
N GLY A 155 -18.82 -11.97 14.23
CA GLY A 155 -17.52 -12.66 14.34
C GLY A 155 -17.34 -13.86 13.41
N THR A 156 -18.41 -14.34 12.78
CA THR A 156 -18.37 -15.37 11.71
C THR A 156 -19.12 -14.95 10.44
N SER A 157 -19.73 -13.75 10.47
CA SER A 157 -20.50 -13.19 9.35
C SER A 157 -19.93 -11.84 8.92
N VAL A 158 -19.80 -11.65 7.61
CA VAL A 158 -19.27 -10.42 7.00
C VAL A 158 -20.32 -9.85 6.06
N GLU A 159 -20.69 -8.61 6.30
CA GLU A 159 -21.54 -7.83 5.43
C GLU A 159 -20.69 -6.96 4.51
N LEU A 160 -20.97 -7.03 3.21
CA LEU A 160 -20.35 -6.23 2.16
C LEU A 160 -21.36 -5.24 1.61
N GLU A 161 -20.95 -3.98 1.47
CA GLU A 161 -21.74 -2.91 0.87
C GLU A 161 -20.90 -2.15 -0.16
N TRP A 162 -21.42 -1.97 -1.37
CA TRP A 162 -20.84 -1.12 -2.40
C TRP A 162 -21.92 -0.38 -3.16
N SER A 163 -21.52 0.75 -3.74
CA SER A 163 -22.41 1.63 -4.50
C SER A 163 -21.84 1.84 -5.89
N THR A 164 -22.69 1.75 -6.92
CA THR A 164 -22.32 2.05 -8.31
C THR A 164 -23.01 3.34 -8.76
N GLY A 165 -22.33 4.11 -9.62
CA GLY A 165 -22.84 5.41 -10.11
C GLY A 165 -23.44 5.37 -11.52
N GLY A 166 -23.28 4.26 -12.25
CA GLY A 166 -23.92 4.06 -13.54
C GLY A 166 -23.58 2.72 -14.20
N GLU A 167 -24.61 1.98 -14.59
CA GLU A 167 -24.51 0.59 -15.08
C GLU A 167 -25.13 0.49 -16.49
N THR A 168 -24.51 1.15 -17.46
CA THR A 168 -25.07 1.27 -18.83
C THR A 168 -25.06 -0.03 -19.63
N SER A 169 -24.13 -0.94 -19.35
CA SER A 169 -23.92 -2.19 -20.11
C SER A 169 -23.59 -3.35 -19.17
N THR A 170 -24.06 -3.27 -17.93
CA THR A 170 -23.73 -4.20 -16.86
C THR A 170 -24.87 -5.19 -16.69
N LYS A 171 -24.56 -6.49 -16.72
CA LYS A 171 -25.53 -7.55 -16.45
C LYS A 171 -25.71 -7.79 -14.95
N GLY A 172 -24.62 -7.68 -14.21
CA GLY A 172 -24.61 -7.79 -12.75
C GLY A 172 -23.21 -8.02 -12.19
N PHE A 173 -23.15 -8.45 -10.94
CA PHE A 173 -21.91 -8.56 -10.18
C PHE A 173 -21.63 -10.00 -9.72
N ILE A 174 -20.35 -10.31 -9.57
CA ILE A 174 -19.84 -11.55 -9.00
C ILE A 174 -18.96 -11.20 -7.80
N ILE A 175 -19.25 -11.86 -6.69
CA ILE A 175 -18.49 -11.72 -5.45
C ILE A 175 -17.53 -12.90 -5.36
N LYS A 176 -16.26 -12.57 -5.23
CA LYS A 176 -15.16 -13.52 -5.11
C LYS A 176 -14.49 -13.34 -3.74
N ARG A 177 -14.13 -14.44 -3.08
CA ARG A 177 -13.43 -14.45 -1.79
C ARG A 177 -12.17 -15.30 -1.88
N ARG A 178 -11.11 -14.87 -1.22
CA ARG A 178 -9.93 -15.71 -0.96
C ARG A 178 -9.42 -15.50 0.46
N ALA A 179 -8.79 -16.53 1.03
CA ALA A 179 -8.01 -16.37 2.24
C ALA A 179 -6.71 -15.62 1.91
N ALA A 180 -6.20 -14.79 2.82
CA ALA A 180 -4.94 -14.06 2.59
C ALA A 180 -3.72 -14.96 2.32
N LYS A 181 -3.79 -16.23 2.75
CA LYS A 181 -2.74 -17.23 2.53
C LYS A 181 -2.87 -17.98 1.19
N GLN A 182 -4.00 -17.83 0.50
CA GLN A 182 -4.28 -18.54 -0.76
C GLN A 182 -4.23 -17.58 -1.96
N PRO A 183 -3.68 -18.02 -3.10
CA PRO A 183 -3.64 -17.18 -4.30
C PRO A 183 -5.00 -17.10 -5.00
N ASP A 184 -5.79 -18.18 -4.94
CA ASP A 184 -6.97 -18.35 -5.78
C ASP A 184 -8.24 -17.78 -5.15
N PHE A 185 -9.07 -17.17 -5.99
CA PHE A 185 -10.38 -16.64 -5.60
C PHE A 185 -11.48 -17.67 -5.86
N GLU A 186 -12.30 -17.91 -4.83
CA GLU A 186 -13.52 -18.70 -4.90
C GLU A 186 -14.72 -17.78 -5.18
N VAL A 187 -15.64 -18.20 -6.04
CA VAL A 187 -16.88 -17.47 -6.32
C VAL A 187 -17.91 -17.81 -5.26
N LEU A 188 -18.34 -16.82 -4.47
CA LEU A 188 -19.36 -17.00 -3.44
C LEU A 188 -20.77 -16.82 -3.98
N ALA A 189 -20.97 -15.76 -4.74
CA ALA A 189 -22.25 -15.40 -5.30
C ALA A 189 -22.06 -14.74 -6.66
N SER A 190 -22.96 -15.05 -7.58
CA SER A 190 -23.05 -14.43 -8.89
C SER A 190 -24.44 -13.84 -9.07
N TYR A 191 -24.58 -12.89 -9.99
CA TYR A 191 -25.87 -12.37 -10.44
C TYR A 191 -26.84 -13.44 -10.95
N GLU A 192 -26.35 -14.62 -11.37
CA GLU A 192 -27.18 -15.75 -11.79
C GLU A 192 -27.76 -16.53 -10.61
N THR A 193 -26.98 -16.64 -9.53
CA THR A 193 -27.36 -17.42 -8.34
C THR A 193 -28.09 -16.56 -7.31
N TYR A 194 -27.75 -15.27 -7.23
CA TYR A 194 -28.26 -14.35 -6.23
C TYR A 194 -28.85 -13.11 -6.92
N GLY A 195 -30.19 -13.09 -7.00
CA GLY A 195 -30.94 -12.06 -7.73
C GLY A 195 -30.62 -10.60 -7.36
N PRO A 196 -30.33 -10.26 -6.09
CA PRO A 196 -29.95 -8.88 -5.74
C PRO A 196 -28.62 -8.37 -6.34
N LEU A 197 -27.80 -9.23 -6.95
CA LEU A 197 -26.58 -8.83 -7.66
C LEU A 197 -26.80 -8.52 -9.15
N VAL A 198 -28.03 -8.65 -9.63
CA VAL A 198 -28.39 -8.18 -10.97
C VAL A 198 -28.30 -6.66 -11.01
N SER A 199 -27.81 -6.14 -12.13
CA SER A 199 -27.72 -4.70 -12.40
C SER A 199 -29.06 -3.99 -12.15
N LYS A 200 -28.98 -2.82 -11.53
CA LYS A 200 -30.11 -1.94 -11.23
C LYS A 200 -30.37 -0.92 -12.33
N GLY A 201 -29.50 -0.88 -13.34
CA GLY A 201 -29.65 -0.04 -14.54
C GLY A 201 -28.82 1.24 -14.51
N VAL A 202 -29.09 2.14 -15.46
CA VAL A 202 -28.18 3.24 -15.81
C VAL A 202 -27.87 4.21 -14.65
N GLU A 203 -28.74 4.34 -13.65
CA GLU A 203 -28.49 5.18 -12.48
C GLU A 203 -27.56 4.54 -11.44
N GLY A 204 -27.25 3.25 -11.60
CA GLY A 204 -26.54 2.46 -10.61
C GLY A 204 -27.36 2.21 -9.34
N GLY A 205 -26.71 1.70 -8.29
CA GLY A 205 -27.34 1.58 -6.99
C GLY A 205 -26.47 0.95 -5.92
N ASP A 206 -27.05 0.79 -4.74
CA ASP A 206 -26.37 0.23 -3.57
C ASP A 206 -26.61 -1.27 -3.46
N TYR A 207 -25.56 -2.05 -3.37
CA TYR A 207 -25.60 -3.50 -3.25
C TYR A 207 -25.13 -3.93 -1.88
N ARG A 208 -25.77 -4.99 -1.37
CA ARG A 208 -25.44 -5.60 -0.08
C ARG A 208 -25.40 -7.10 -0.21
N TYR A 209 -24.39 -7.71 0.38
CA TYR A 209 -24.25 -9.16 0.46
C TYR A 209 -23.79 -9.57 1.85
N LEU A 210 -24.40 -10.61 2.39
CA LEU A 210 -24.05 -11.18 3.68
C LEU A 210 -23.40 -12.54 3.45
N ASP A 211 -22.14 -12.67 3.84
CA ASP A 211 -21.41 -13.94 3.90
C ASP A 211 -21.58 -14.50 5.32
N GLU A 212 -22.40 -15.55 5.46
CA GLU A 212 -22.76 -16.13 6.77
C GLU A 212 -21.72 -17.12 7.32
N ASN A 213 -20.83 -17.64 6.46
CA ASN A 213 -19.90 -18.72 6.81
C ASN A 213 -18.45 -18.28 6.59
N VAL A 214 -18.01 -17.30 7.38
CA VAL A 214 -16.63 -16.79 7.37
C VAL A 214 -15.90 -17.30 8.60
N GLY A 215 -14.79 -18.00 8.40
CA GLY A 215 -13.91 -18.41 9.50
C GLY A 215 -13.04 -17.25 9.98
N TYR A 216 -12.44 -17.40 11.15
CA TYR A 216 -11.49 -16.41 11.69
C TYR A 216 -10.26 -16.23 10.78
N GLY A 217 -9.77 -14.99 10.70
CA GLY A 217 -8.58 -14.61 9.94
C GLY A 217 -8.82 -13.55 8.87
N SER A 218 -7.80 -13.34 8.04
CA SER A 218 -7.80 -12.33 6.99
C SER A 218 -8.32 -12.87 5.66
N TRP A 219 -9.31 -12.19 5.10
CA TRP A 219 -9.97 -12.54 3.85
C TRP A 219 -9.92 -11.37 2.87
N PHE A 220 -9.71 -11.65 1.59
CA PHE A 220 -9.90 -10.68 0.53
C PHE A 220 -11.22 -10.94 -0.16
N TYR A 221 -12.06 -9.90 -0.21
CA TYR A 221 -13.26 -9.87 -1.01
C TYR A 221 -13.04 -9.02 -2.24
N ARG A 222 -13.49 -9.50 -3.39
CA ARG A 222 -13.40 -8.81 -4.67
C ARG A 222 -14.76 -8.80 -5.35
N ILE A 223 -15.13 -7.66 -5.91
CA ILE A 223 -16.32 -7.50 -6.72
C ILE A 223 -15.89 -7.38 -8.17
N THR A 224 -16.35 -8.33 -8.98
CA THR A 224 -16.20 -8.32 -10.43
C THR A 224 -17.53 -7.94 -11.05
N GLU A 225 -17.52 -6.91 -11.88
CA GLU A 225 -18.60 -6.53 -12.76
C GLU A 225 -18.60 -7.40 -14.01
N CYS A 226 -19.77 -7.92 -14.39
CA CYS A 226 -19.98 -8.62 -15.65
C CYS A 226 -20.79 -7.74 -16.60
N GLU A 227 -20.18 -7.38 -17.72
CA GLU A 227 -20.87 -6.67 -18.79
C GLU A 227 -21.78 -7.60 -19.61
N GLU A 228 -22.74 -7.03 -20.33
CA GLU A 228 -23.56 -7.73 -21.33
C GLU A 228 -22.70 -8.35 -22.46
N SER A 229 -21.54 -7.75 -22.73
CA SER A 229 -20.54 -8.24 -23.69
C SER A 229 -19.88 -9.56 -23.24
N GLY A 230 -20.07 -9.97 -21.99
CA GLY A 230 -19.37 -11.09 -21.37
C GLY A 230 -17.98 -10.73 -20.85
N LEU A 231 -17.59 -9.46 -20.91
CA LEU A 231 -16.35 -8.98 -20.31
C LEU A 231 -16.49 -8.92 -18.78
N GLU A 232 -15.48 -9.44 -18.09
CA GLU A 232 -15.34 -9.33 -16.63
C GLU A 232 -14.35 -8.20 -16.29
N ASN A 233 -14.78 -7.29 -15.42
CA ASN A 233 -14.01 -6.15 -14.94
C ASN A 233 -13.97 -6.15 -13.41
N ASP A 234 -12.79 -6.14 -12.79
CA ASP A 234 -12.69 -6.09 -11.33
C ASP A 234 -12.82 -4.65 -10.85
N MET A 235 -13.89 -4.36 -10.10
CA MET A 235 -14.23 -3.02 -9.65
C MET A 235 -13.49 -2.61 -8.38
N SER A 236 -13.59 -3.45 -7.35
CA SER A 236 -13.11 -3.13 -6.00
C SER A 236 -12.68 -4.39 -5.26
N GLN A 237 -11.73 -4.21 -4.35
CA GLN A 237 -11.24 -5.25 -3.46
C GLN A 237 -11.06 -4.68 -2.03
N CYS A 238 -11.37 -5.48 -1.02
CA CYS A 238 -11.21 -5.12 0.39
C CYS A 238 -10.60 -6.29 1.16
N LEU A 239 -9.63 -6.00 2.04
CA LEU A 239 -9.17 -6.93 3.07
C LEU A 239 -10.07 -6.79 4.30
N VAL A 240 -10.59 -7.92 4.77
CA VAL A 240 -11.40 -8.03 5.97
C VAL A 240 -10.70 -8.95 6.95
N ASP A 241 -10.39 -8.42 8.13
CA ASP A 241 -9.87 -9.19 9.24
C ASP A 241 -11.00 -9.55 10.18
N VAL A 242 -11.27 -10.86 10.29
CA VAL A 242 -12.27 -11.40 11.21
C VAL A 242 -11.54 -11.84 12.47
N GLU A 243 -11.56 -10.96 13.47
CA GLU A 243 -10.96 -11.19 14.79
C GLU A 243 -11.86 -12.06 15.67
N THR A 244 -11.26 -12.67 16.68
CA THR A 244 -12.01 -13.37 17.73
C THR A 244 -12.57 -12.39 18.76
N ASP A 245 -13.68 -12.76 19.41
CA ASP A 245 -14.30 -11.96 20.47
C ASP A 245 -13.31 -11.58 21.60
N GLU A 246 -12.33 -12.43 21.89
CA GLU A 246 -11.32 -12.19 22.92
C GLU A 246 -10.35 -11.06 22.54
N GLU A 247 -9.92 -11.02 21.28
CA GLU A 247 -9.04 -9.99 20.74
C GLU A 247 -9.74 -8.64 20.70
N GLN A 248 -10.99 -8.61 20.21
CA GLN A 248 -11.80 -7.40 20.16
C GLN A 248 -12.05 -6.83 21.57
N ARG A 249 -12.38 -7.69 22.55
CA ARG A 249 -12.56 -7.28 23.95
C ARG A 249 -11.25 -6.79 24.57
N GLY A 250 -10.13 -7.45 24.27
CA GLY A 250 -8.81 -7.03 24.71
C GLY A 250 -8.43 -5.65 24.20
N ALA A 251 -8.69 -5.37 22.92
CA ALA A 251 -8.43 -4.08 22.29
C ALA A 251 -9.27 -2.96 22.92
N VAL A 252 -10.57 -3.18 23.11
CA VAL A 252 -11.48 -2.20 23.75
C VAL A 252 -11.06 -1.92 25.20
N LEU A 253 -10.68 -2.96 25.96
CA LEU A 253 -10.22 -2.79 27.33
C LEU A 253 -8.90 -2.01 27.39
N ALA A 254 -7.95 -2.32 26.52
CA ALA A 254 -6.66 -1.63 26.43
C ALA A 254 -6.84 -0.15 26.05
N ALA A 255 -7.71 0.14 25.07
CA ALA A 255 -8.05 1.51 24.67
C ALA A 255 -8.69 2.28 25.83
N GLY A 256 -9.61 1.65 26.57
CA GLY A 256 -10.21 2.24 27.78
C GLY A 256 -9.17 2.56 28.86
N ALA A 257 -8.23 1.64 29.11
CA ALA A 257 -7.14 1.85 30.07
C ALA A 257 -6.21 2.99 29.65
N MET A 258 -5.85 3.08 28.36
CA MET A 258 -5.03 4.18 27.83
C MET A 258 -5.74 5.53 27.94
N ALA A 259 -7.03 5.59 27.63
CA ALA A 259 -7.82 6.82 27.76
C ALA A 259 -7.83 7.30 29.23
N LEU A 260 -8.03 6.39 30.18
CA LEU A 260 -8.01 6.71 31.60
C LEU A 260 -6.62 7.20 32.07
N ALA A 261 -5.55 6.55 31.62
CA ALA A 261 -4.19 6.98 31.91
C ALA A 261 -3.87 8.36 31.33
N ALA A 262 -4.34 8.66 30.12
CA ALA A 262 -4.16 9.97 29.50
C ALA A 262 -4.87 11.09 30.28
N VAL A 263 -6.11 10.85 30.73
CA VAL A 263 -6.82 11.81 31.60
C VAL A 263 -6.09 12.02 32.92
N ALA A 264 -5.63 10.95 33.57
CA ALA A 264 -4.87 11.05 34.81
C ALA A 264 -3.56 11.84 34.64
N ALA A 265 -2.86 11.66 33.51
CA ALA A 265 -1.65 12.39 33.19
C ALA A 265 -1.91 13.89 32.96
N VAL A 266 -3.01 14.26 32.28
CA VAL A 266 -3.40 15.66 32.10
C VAL A 266 -3.73 16.33 33.43
N VAL A 267 -4.47 15.63 34.31
CA VAL A 267 -4.79 16.14 35.66
C VAL A 267 -3.53 16.30 36.51
N ALA A 268 -2.68 15.27 36.56
CA ALA A 268 -1.41 15.34 37.30
C ALA A 268 -0.50 16.45 36.77
N GLY A 269 -0.41 16.62 35.45
CA GLY A 269 0.34 17.70 34.81
C GLY A 269 -0.19 19.09 35.18
N SER A 270 -1.51 19.26 35.24
CA SER A 270 -2.13 20.53 35.67
C SER A 270 -1.91 20.86 37.14
N LEU A 271 -1.83 19.85 38.02
CA LEU A 271 -1.63 20.04 39.46
C LEU A 271 -0.16 20.21 39.85
N LEU A 272 0.76 19.66 39.05
CA LEU A 272 2.21 19.74 39.26
C LEU A 272 2.87 20.91 38.49
N ASP A 273 2.11 21.76 37.80
CA ASP A 273 2.63 22.93 37.10
C ASP A 273 3.05 24.03 38.10
N PRO A 274 4.37 24.31 38.25
CA PRO A 274 4.86 25.30 39.21
C PRO A 274 4.57 26.75 38.78
N VAL A 275 3.99 27.00 37.60
CA VAL A 275 3.70 28.36 37.09
C VAL A 275 2.41 28.97 37.71
N GLN A 276 1.63 28.20 38.47
CA GLN A 276 0.40 28.67 39.11
C GLN A 276 0.59 29.28 40.53
N TYR A 277 1.83 29.50 40.99
CA TYR A 277 2.14 30.24 42.22
C TYR A 277 3.08 31.42 41.98
#